data_AF-A0A3B3CXQ8-F1
#
_entry.id   AF-A0A3B3CXQ8-F1
#
_cell.length_a   1.000
_cell.length_b   1.000
_cell.length_c   1.000
_cell.angle_alpha   90.00
_cell.angle_beta   90.00
_cell.angle_gamma   90.00
#
_symmetry.space_group_name_H-M   'P 1'
#
loop_
_entity.id
_entity.type
_entity.pdbx_description
1 polymer ?
#
loop_
_entity_poly.entity_id
_entity_poly.type
_entity_poly.pdbx_seq_one_letter_code
_entity_poly.pdbx_strand_id
1 'polypeptide(L)'
;MIRLVIVWGLFAFVFGKALNLDDTDGSNNELLLSLNKQLLRSLETQEGLANPSIHLALRLSNYHNHVKEDEQLTKLKNDLHNEIQSSLRSNQPVTGLLALYSLALKSSCYDLNTVSFRVTEKPETLLAHLKKVMEQEKEHVAFSHRPLTNYYQYSLGVLALCVNGIRVNNHVTHKLIKAAEHDNFKHGDVESIDTYAVAGMALQCVKDSGSYTHNAAEMDLALSKIKQKLLASRRTDGHMGNEFSTGLAVQALIAMGSEESEYSISMEAMRTAARNNIYHNPMAISQTLPALQKQSYLNVKDKECLNEDNTLVLDPTDPVGPLPSETKVVVMVEVVMSSGAAAAYYVDVPKGSSLLEALDLLQKKDVGFTFEKESSLWGPYLSMVNGEQARQSDRRYWHLSSDGTSLTEGVSDFKIQAAQTITIKNTTY
;
A
#
# COMPACT_ATOMS: atom_id res chain seq x y z
N MET A 1 -55.27 -33.10 57.64
CA MET A 1 -55.74 -33.98 56.56
C MET A 1 -55.96 -33.13 55.30
N ILE A 2 -54.89 -32.78 54.57
CA ILE A 2 -54.99 -32.11 53.26
C ILE A 2 -53.90 -32.69 52.36
N ARG A 3 -54.32 -32.95 51.13
CA ARG A 3 -53.70 -33.82 50.13
C ARG A 3 -52.58 -33.14 49.36
N LEU A 4 -51.68 -34.02 48.91
CA LEU A 4 -50.73 -33.92 47.81
C LEU A 4 -51.26 -33.11 46.61
N VAL A 5 -50.45 -32.16 46.12
CA VAL A 5 -50.53 -31.62 44.76
C VAL A 5 -49.11 -31.63 44.18
N ILE A 6 -48.92 -32.42 43.13
CA ILE A 6 -47.77 -32.37 42.23
C ILE A 6 -48.35 -32.13 40.83
N VAL A 7 -47.54 -31.54 39.95
CA VAL A 7 -47.63 -31.43 38.46
C VAL A 7 -47.83 -29.97 38.02
N TRP A 8 -47.04 -29.34 37.13
CA TRP A 8 -45.79 -29.65 36.41
C TRP A 8 -45.19 -28.29 36.02
N GLY A 9 -43.87 -28.10 36.22
CA GLY A 9 -43.15 -26.94 35.67
C GLY A 9 -42.47 -27.32 34.36
N LEU A 10 -42.93 -26.75 33.25
CA LEU A 10 -42.28 -26.83 31.94
C LEU A 10 -40.89 -26.20 32.01
N PHE A 11 -39.84 -27.02 31.94
CA PHE A 11 -38.49 -26.54 31.63
C PHE A 11 -38.41 -26.29 30.12
N ALA A 12 -38.47 -25.01 29.73
CA ALA A 12 -38.05 -24.60 28.40
C ALA A 12 -36.52 -24.58 28.35
N PHE A 13 -35.92 -25.64 27.80
CA PHE A 13 -34.54 -25.61 27.34
C PHE A 13 -34.49 -24.74 26.07
N VAL A 14 -34.04 -23.50 26.20
CA VAL A 14 -33.60 -22.71 25.05
C VAL A 14 -32.25 -23.28 24.64
N PHE A 15 -32.25 -24.12 23.61
CA PHE A 15 -31.04 -24.45 22.87
C PHE A 15 -30.53 -23.16 22.22
N GLY A 16 -29.53 -22.54 22.85
CA GLY A 16 -28.70 -21.53 22.20
C GLY A 16 -28.09 -22.17 20.95
N LYS A 17 -28.42 -21.61 19.80
CA LYS A 17 -27.81 -21.93 18.51
C LYS A 17 -26.30 -21.76 18.68
N ALA A 18 -25.53 -22.84 18.61
CA ALA A 18 -24.09 -22.74 18.44
C ALA A 18 -23.85 -21.92 17.17
N LEU A 19 -23.28 -20.72 17.33
CA LEU A 19 -22.75 -19.97 16.20
C LEU A 19 -21.65 -20.83 15.58
N ASN A 20 -21.82 -21.18 14.31
CA ASN A 20 -20.87 -21.94 13.51
C ASN A 20 -19.53 -21.18 13.42
N LEU A 21 -18.64 -21.45 14.37
CA LEU A 21 -17.24 -20.99 14.34
C LEU A 21 -16.48 -21.68 13.19
N ASP A 22 -16.86 -22.90 12.82
CA ASP A 22 -16.23 -23.68 11.74
C ASP A 22 -16.47 -23.08 10.33
N ASP A 23 -17.68 -22.56 10.07
CA ASP A 23 -18.01 -21.96 8.76
C ASP A 23 -17.24 -20.64 8.52
N THR A 24 -16.90 -19.92 9.60
CA THR A 24 -16.21 -18.62 9.51
C THR A 24 -14.73 -18.81 9.19
N ASP A 25 -14.09 -19.82 9.77
CA ASP A 25 -12.67 -20.12 9.50
C ASP A 25 -12.48 -20.68 8.08
N GLY A 26 -13.38 -21.57 7.64
CA GLY A 26 -13.42 -22.04 6.25
C GLY A 26 -13.60 -20.90 5.25
N SER A 27 -14.57 -20.01 5.48
CA SER A 27 -14.81 -18.84 4.61
C SER A 27 -13.62 -17.87 4.56
N ASN A 28 -12.92 -17.68 5.68
CA ASN A 28 -11.75 -16.80 5.71
C ASN A 28 -10.57 -17.41 4.95
N ASN A 29 -10.37 -18.72 5.04
CA ASN A 29 -9.31 -19.42 4.28
C ASN A 29 -9.57 -19.36 2.77
N GLU A 30 -10.83 -19.53 2.34
CA GLU A 30 -11.22 -19.36 0.93
C GLU A 30 -10.96 -17.94 0.42
N LEU A 31 -11.28 -16.93 1.22
CA LEU A 31 -11.00 -15.53 0.90
C LEU A 31 -9.48 -15.28 0.73
N LEU A 32 -8.66 -15.78 1.66
CA LEU A 32 -7.21 -15.66 1.58
C LEU A 32 -6.64 -16.34 0.33
N LEU A 33 -7.14 -17.54 0.00
CA LEU A 33 -6.75 -18.25 -1.21
C LEU A 33 -7.15 -17.47 -2.47
N SER A 34 -8.35 -16.89 -2.48
CA SER A 34 -8.83 -16.04 -3.58
C SER A 34 -7.93 -14.82 -3.80
N LEU A 35 -7.57 -14.10 -2.74
CA LEU A 35 -6.66 -12.94 -2.82
C LEU A 35 -5.27 -13.34 -3.32
N ASN A 36 -4.74 -14.47 -2.87
CA ASN A 36 -3.48 -15.02 -3.37
C ASN A 36 -3.54 -15.33 -4.87
N LYS A 37 -4.60 -15.99 -5.32
CA LYS A 37 -4.81 -16.29 -6.75
C LYS A 37 -4.96 -15.00 -7.57
N GLN A 38 -5.67 -13.99 -7.07
CA GLN A 38 -5.81 -12.68 -7.73
C GLN A 38 -4.45 -11.99 -7.88
N LEU A 39 -3.67 -11.96 -6.80
CA LEU A 39 -2.33 -11.35 -6.81
C LEU A 39 -1.39 -12.10 -7.76
N LEU A 40 -1.42 -13.43 -7.75
CA LEU A 40 -0.63 -14.26 -8.65
C LEU A 40 -1.04 -14.10 -10.13
N ARG A 41 -2.34 -14.00 -10.42
CA ARG A 41 -2.87 -13.68 -11.77
C ARG A 41 -2.40 -12.31 -12.26
N SER A 42 -2.30 -11.32 -11.36
CA SER A 42 -1.87 -9.98 -11.74
C SER A 42 -0.46 -9.94 -12.37
N LEU A 43 0.38 -10.94 -12.10
CA LEU A 43 1.72 -11.06 -12.71
C LEU A 43 1.67 -11.39 -14.21
N GLU A 44 0.60 -12.03 -14.68
CA GLU A 44 0.39 -12.37 -16.09
C GLU A 44 -0.01 -11.16 -16.92
N THR A 45 -0.77 -10.25 -16.31
CA THR A 45 -1.33 -9.05 -16.94
C THR A 45 -0.61 -7.77 -16.51
N GLN A 46 0.53 -7.88 -15.82
CA GLN A 46 1.28 -6.72 -15.34
C GLN A 46 1.82 -5.92 -16.52
N GLU A 47 1.24 -4.75 -16.75
CA GLU A 47 1.77 -3.74 -17.65
C GLU A 47 2.66 -2.75 -16.90
N GLY A 48 3.76 -2.32 -17.53
CA GLY A 48 4.67 -1.32 -16.97
C GLY A 48 5.72 -1.91 -16.00
N LEU A 49 6.02 -1.17 -14.94
CA LEU A 49 7.13 -1.48 -14.03
C LEU A 49 6.84 -2.74 -13.20
N ALA A 50 7.80 -3.67 -13.16
CA ALA A 50 7.71 -4.85 -12.30
C ALA A 50 7.55 -4.43 -10.83
N ASN A 51 6.46 -4.85 -10.19
CA ASN A 51 6.09 -4.36 -8.86
C ASN A 51 6.70 -5.23 -7.73
N PRO A 52 7.65 -4.70 -6.94
CA PRO A 52 8.28 -5.44 -5.85
C PRO A 52 7.35 -5.67 -4.65
N SER A 53 6.32 -4.84 -4.44
CA SER A 53 5.36 -5.01 -3.34
C SER A 53 4.48 -6.24 -3.56
N ILE A 54 4.05 -6.48 -4.81
CA ILE A 54 3.30 -7.67 -5.20
C ILE A 54 4.12 -8.93 -4.89
N HIS A 55 5.38 -8.96 -5.33
CA HIS A 55 6.29 -10.08 -5.06
C HIS A 55 6.52 -10.28 -3.57
N LEU A 56 6.76 -9.19 -2.83
CA LEU A 56 6.93 -9.22 -1.38
C LEU A 56 5.71 -9.85 -0.68
N ALA A 57 4.50 -9.46 -1.06
CA ALA A 57 3.28 -10.00 -0.47
C ALA A 57 3.08 -11.49 -0.80
N LEU A 58 3.39 -11.94 -2.02
CA LEU A 58 3.36 -13.37 -2.37
C LEU A 58 4.35 -14.18 -1.53
N ARG A 59 5.56 -13.66 -1.31
CA ARG A 59 6.59 -14.32 -0.50
C ARG A 59 6.30 -14.33 1.00
N LEU A 60 5.55 -13.34 1.49
CA LEU A 60 5.02 -13.32 2.85
C LEU A 60 3.74 -14.16 3.00
N SER A 61 3.11 -14.58 1.91
CA SER A 61 1.94 -15.44 2.00
C SER A 61 2.30 -16.84 2.52
N ASN A 62 1.29 -17.56 2.99
CA ASN A 62 1.38 -18.98 3.31
C ASN A 62 1.16 -19.89 2.08
N TYR A 63 0.74 -19.32 0.94
CA TYR A 63 0.45 -20.07 -0.30
C TYR A 63 1.40 -19.61 -1.40
N HIS A 64 2.14 -20.55 -1.99
CA HIS A 64 3.16 -20.22 -2.98
C HIS A 64 2.96 -20.88 -4.35
N ASN A 65 3.42 -20.16 -5.37
CA ASN A 65 3.68 -20.71 -6.69
C ASN A 65 5.11 -20.34 -7.10
N HIS A 66 6.07 -21.19 -6.76
CA HIS A 66 7.49 -20.90 -6.94
C HIS A 66 7.86 -20.61 -8.39
N VAL A 67 7.22 -21.26 -9.36
CA VAL A 67 7.49 -21.02 -10.79
C VAL A 67 7.23 -19.56 -11.15
N LYS A 68 6.03 -19.05 -10.82
CA LYS A 68 5.64 -17.68 -11.13
C LYS A 68 6.35 -16.66 -10.25
N GLU A 69 6.60 -17.00 -8.99
CA GLU A 69 7.39 -16.16 -8.08
C GLU A 69 8.85 -16.01 -8.59
N ASP A 70 9.49 -17.08 -9.06
CA ASP A 70 10.84 -17.04 -9.62
C ASP A 70 10.90 -16.26 -10.95
N GLU A 71 9.88 -16.39 -11.79
CA GLU A 71 9.70 -15.57 -13.00
C GLU A 71 9.60 -14.09 -12.63
N GLN A 72 8.80 -13.75 -11.61
CA GLN A 72 8.65 -12.37 -11.15
C GLN A 72 9.94 -11.84 -10.51
N LEU A 73 10.62 -12.65 -9.71
CA LEU A 73 11.92 -12.31 -9.14
C LEU A 73 12.94 -12.00 -10.23
N THR A 74 12.91 -12.76 -11.33
CA THR A 74 13.75 -12.53 -12.51
C THR A 74 13.42 -11.19 -13.18
N LYS A 75 12.13 -10.87 -13.37
CA LYS A 75 11.70 -9.55 -13.88
C LYS A 75 12.16 -8.41 -12.96
N LEU A 76 12.05 -8.56 -11.64
CA LEU A 76 12.54 -7.54 -10.70
C LEU A 76 14.06 -7.34 -10.81
N LYS A 77 14.82 -8.42 -10.97
CA LYS A 77 16.29 -8.37 -11.08
C LYS A 77 16.79 -7.84 -12.42
N ASN A 78 15.96 -7.86 -13.45
CA ASN A 78 16.31 -7.35 -14.77
C ASN A 78 15.67 -5.98 -15.00
N ASP A 79 14.35 -5.93 -15.14
CA ASP A 79 13.61 -4.77 -15.61
C ASP A 79 13.58 -3.66 -14.56
N LEU A 80 13.15 -3.97 -13.33
CA LEU A 80 13.14 -2.99 -12.24
C LEU A 80 14.55 -2.57 -11.85
N HIS A 81 15.51 -3.50 -11.84
CA HIS A 81 16.91 -3.17 -11.58
C HIS A 81 17.45 -2.15 -12.60
N ASN A 82 17.18 -2.35 -13.90
CA ASN A 82 17.60 -1.44 -14.95
C ASN A 82 16.92 -0.07 -14.85
N GLU A 83 15.65 -0.04 -14.46
CA GLU A 83 14.91 1.21 -14.24
C GLU A 83 15.50 2.00 -13.07
N ILE A 84 15.77 1.34 -11.94
CA ILE A 84 16.44 1.96 -10.79
C ILE A 84 17.84 2.44 -11.18
N GLN A 85 18.59 1.64 -11.94
CA GLN A 85 19.92 2.00 -12.44
C GLN A 85 19.88 3.27 -13.32
N SER A 86 18.86 3.42 -14.17
CA SER A 86 18.63 4.58 -15.01
C SER A 86 18.26 5.82 -14.19
N SER A 87 17.33 5.66 -13.24
CA SER A 87 16.88 6.71 -12.33
C SER A 87 18.03 7.22 -11.45
N LEU A 88 18.87 6.33 -10.92
CA LEU A 88 20.05 6.69 -10.15
C LEU A 88 21.06 7.51 -10.98
N ARG A 89 21.29 7.15 -12.24
CA ARG A 89 22.17 7.92 -13.14
C ARG A 89 21.61 9.30 -13.48
N SER A 90 20.28 9.41 -13.52
CA SER A 90 19.56 10.66 -13.76
C SER A 90 19.31 11.46 -12.48
N ASN A 91 19.90 11.03 -11.35
CA ASN A 91 19.77 11.64 -10.03
C ASN A 91 18.31 11.81 -9.57
N GLN A 92 17.43 10.88 -9.98
CA GLN A 92 16.03 10.86 -9.57
C GLN A 92 15.89 10.19 -8.19
N PRO A 93 14.99 10.67 -7.31
CA PRO A 93 14.73 10.02 -6.03
C PRO A 93 14.16 8.61 -6.21
N VAL A 94 14.83 7.61 -5.64
CA VAL A 94 14.45 6.18 -5.76
C VAL A 94 14.33 5.47 -4.41
N THR A 95 14.30 6.21 -3.30
CA THR A 95 14.35 5.68 -1.93
C THR A 95 13.31 4.58 -1.69
N GLY A 96 12.03 4.84 -2.03
CA GLY A 96 10.95 3.87 -1.85
C GLY A 96 11.10 2.62 -2.74
N LEU A 97 11.50 2.79 -4.00
CA LEU A 97 11.70 1.68 -4.93
C LEU A 97 12.89 0.79 -4.51
N LEU A 98 14.03 1.40 -4.13
CA LEU A 98 15.18 0.67 -3.61
C LEU A 98 14.83 -0.12 -2.35
N ALA A 99 14.04 0.46 -1.45
CA ALA A 99 13.61 -0.19 -0.22
C ALA A 99 12.70 -1.39 -0.50
N LEU A 100 11.65 -1.22 -1.30
CA LEU A 100 10.75 -2.32 -1.65
C LEU A 100 11.45 -3.42 -2.46
N TYR A 101 12.34 -3.04 -3.38
CA TYR A 101 13.17 -3.99 -4.12
C TYR A 101 14.06 -4.80 -3.18
N SER A 102 14.67 -4.16 -2.18
CA SER A 102 15.47 -4.86 -1.16
C SER A 102 14.63 -5.83 -0.32
N LEU A 103 13.42 -5.44 0.08
CA LEU A 103 12.50 -6.30 0.83
C LEU A 103 12.04 -7.50 -0.01
N ALA A 104 11.71 -7.30 -1.29
CA ALA A 104 11.28 -8.35 -2.20
C ALA A 104 12.39 -9.38 -2.50
N LEU A 105 13.64 -8.94 -2.65
CA LEU A 105 14.78 -9.83 -2.80
C LEU A 105 15.03 -10.63 -1.51
N LYS A 106 15.00 -9.95 -0.36
CA LYS A 106 15.21 -10.58 0.95
C LYS A 106 14.12 -11.61 1.27
N SER A 107 12.86 -11.35 0.92
CA SER A 107 11.74 -12.30 1.11
C SER A 107 11.84 -13.55 0.22
N SER A 108 12.69 -13.51 -0.80
CA SER A 108 13.05 -14.64 -1.66
C SER A 108 14.37 -15.30 -1.23
N CYS A 109 14.89 -14.93 -0.06
CA CYS A 109 16.17 -15.40 0.47
C CYS A 109 17.35 -15.17 -0.49
N TYR A 110 17.26 -14.13 -1.33
CA TYR A 110 18.29 -13.79 -2.31
C TYR A 110 19.46 -13.06 -1.64
N ASP A 111 20.71 -13.39 -2.03
CA ASP A 111 21.90 -12.71 -1.50
C ASP A 111 22.06 -11.31 -2.11
N LEU A 112 21.70 -10.29 -1.32
CA LEU A 112 21.75 -8.89 -1.73
C LEU A 112 23.18 -8.36 -1.93
N ASN A 113 24.21 -9.06 -1.45
CA ASN A 113 25.61 -8.67 -1.73
C ASN A 113 25.97 -8.86 -3.20
N THR A 114 25.21 -9.70 -3.93
CA THR A 114 25.39 -9.93 -5.36
C THR A 114 24.73 -8.85 -6.23
N VAL A 115 23.89 -7.99 -5.65
CA VAL A 115 23.19 -6.93 -6.37
C VAL A 115 23.96 -5.63 -6.23
N SER A 116 24.36 -5.05 -7.35
CA SER A 116 25.12 -3.80 -7.38
C SER A 116 24.64 -2.90 -8.50
N PHE A 117 24.79 -1.59 -8.30
CA PHE A 117 24.54 -0.59 -9.33
C PHE A 117 25.84 0.07 -9.76
N ARG A 118 25.92 0.42 -11.05
CA ARG A 118 27.05 1.11 -11.69
C ARG A 118 26.66 2.54 -12.03
N VAL A 119 26.52 3.35 -10.98
CA VAL A 119 26.23 4.78 -11.06
C VAL A 119 27.53 5.59 -11.22
N THR A 120 28.61 5.15 -10.58
CA THR A 120 29.95 5.74 -10.69
C THR A 120 30.93 4.74 -11.30
N GLU A 121 32.20 5.10 -11.44
CA GLU A 121 33.26 4.20 -11.93
C GLU A 121 33.38 2.91 -11.11
N LYS A 122 33.07 2.95 -9.81
CA LYS A 122 33.06 1.79 -8.92
C LYS A 122 31.62 1.32 -8.68
N PRO A 123 31.33 0.01 -8.84
CA PRO A 123 30.03 -0.52 -8.46
C PRO A 123 29.85 -0.45 -6.94
N GLU A 124 28.68 0.00 -6.49
CA GLU A 124 28.27 -0.06 -5.08
C GLU A 124 27.12 -1.07 -4.95
N THR A 125 27.07 -1.81 -3.83
CA THR A 125 26.00 -2.80 -3.59
C THR A 125 24.66 -2.10 -3.36
N LEU A 126 23.55 -2.83 -3.56
CA LEU A 126 22.19 -2.34 -3.33
C LEU A 126 22.03 -1.71 -1.94
N LEU A 127 22.47 -2.41 -0.88
CA LEU A 127 22.36 -1.90 0.49
C LEU A 127 23.29 -0.72 0.77
N ALA A 128 24.47 -0.66 0.13
CA ALA A 128 25.36 0.50 0.23
C ALA A 128 24.73 1.75 -0.42
N HIS A 129 24.11 1.58 -1.59
CA HIS A 129 23.34 2.63 -2.25
C HIS A 129 22.15 3.08 -1.40
N LEU A 130 21.40 2.14 -0.81
CA LEU A 130 20.28 2.47 0.08
C LEU A 130 20.73 3.31 1.28
N LYS A 131 21.88 2.98 1.91
CA LYS A 131 22.45 3.82 2.97
C LYS A 131 22.75 5.23 2.48
N LYS A 132 23.37 5.37 1.30
CA LYS A 132 23.76 6.66 0.73
C LYS A 132 22.54 7.54 0.44
N VAL A 133 21.47 7.00 -0.15
CA VAL A 133 20.25 7.78 -0.39
C VAL A 133 19.56 8.15 0.91
N MET A 134 19.60 7.31 1.95
CA MET A 134 19.08 7.66 3.28
C MET A 134 19.87 8.81 3.95
N GLU A 135 21.18 8.91 3.71
CA GLU A 135 21.95 10.07 4.16
C GLU A 135 21.53 11.35 3.43
N GLN A 136 21.27 11.28 2.11
CA GLN A 136 20.77 12.41 1.32
C GLN A 136 19.38 12.85 1.77
N GLU A 137 18.48 11.91 2.03
CA GLU A 137 17.16 12.16 2.61
C GLU A 137 17.27 12.90 3.96
N LYS A 138 18.16 12.44 4.86
CA LYS A 138 18.43 13.11 6.13
C LYS A 138 18.95 14.53 5.94
N GLU A 139 19.91 14.73 5.04
CA GLU A 139 20.48 16.06 4.75
C GLU A 139 19.40 17.01 4.24
N HIS A 140 18.51 16.54 3.37
CA HIS A 140 17.40 17.32 2.89
C HIS A 140 16.38 17.63 3.99
N VAL A 141 16.12 16.71 4.92
CA VAL A 141 15.31 17.00 6.13
C VAL A 141 15.95 18.12 6.95
N ALA A 142 17.28 18.10 7.13
CA ALA A 142 17.96 19.14 7.89
C ALA A 142 17.88 20.52 7.22
N PHE A 143 17.91 20.57 5.88
CA PHE A 143 17.87 21.81 5.12
C PHE A 143 16.44 22.35 4.92
N SER A 144 15.49 21.46 4.59
CA SER A 144 14.15 21.84 4.12
C SER A 144 13.02 21.47 5.09
N HIS A 145 13.37 20.90 6.25
CA HIS A 145 12.45 20.35 7.26
C HIS A 145 11.60 19.15 6.76
N ARG A 146 11.98 18.54 5.63
CA ARG A 146 11.30 17.40 5.03
C ARG A 146 12.21 16.53 4.15
N PRO A 147 11.86 15.25 3.92
CA PRO A 147 12.62 14.35 3.04
C PRO A 147 12.66 14.87 1.59
N LEU A 148 13.62 14.39 0.79
CA LEU A 148 13.64 14.56 -0.67
C LEU A 148 12.39 13.95 -1.29
N THR A 149 11.98 12.80 -0.75
CA THR A 149 10.77 12.09 -1.15
C THR A 149 9.62 12.47 -0.22
N ASN A 150 9.24 11.58 0.69
CA ASN A 150 8.23 11.77 1.73
C ASN A 150 8.57 10.84 2.90
N TYR A 151 7.91 11.04 4.05
CA TYR A 151 8.22 10.24 5.24
C TYR A 151 7.81 8.76 5.07
N TYR A 152 6.90 8.42 4.15
CA TYR A 152 6.57 7.02 3.83
C TYR A 152 7.78 6.30 3.21
N GLN A 153 8.38 6.89 2.17
CA GLN A 153 9.58 6.36 1.51
C GLN A 153 10.81 6.40 2.43
N TYR A 154 10.95 7.46 3.23
CA TYR A 154 11.99 7.54 4.27
C TYR A 154 11.88 6.37 5.25
N SER A 155 10.66 6.08 5.72
CA SER A 155 10.39 4.98 6.64
C SER A 155 10.64 3.62 5.99
N LEU A 156 10.25 3.44 4.72
CA LEU A 156 10.59 2.23 3.96
C LEU A 156 12.10 2.01 3.88
N GLY A 157 12.89 3.06 3.65
CA GLY A 157 14.35 2.95 3.60
C GLY A 157 14.97 2.55 4.94
N VAL A 158 14.48 3.11 6.06
CA VAL A 158 14.88 2.68 7.42
C VAL A 158 14.51 1.22 7.66
N LEU A 159 13.27 0.83 7.33
CA LEU A 159 12.78 -0.53 7.49
C LEU A 159 13.62 -1.53 6.68
N ALA A 160 13.85 -1.25 5.39
CA ALA A 160 14.60 -2.13 4.51
C ALA A 160 16.05 -2.32 4.96
N LEU A 161 16.73 -1.26 5.42
CA LEU A 161 18.07 -1.42 6.01
C LEU A 161 18.04 -2.30 7.26
N CYS A 162 17.11 -2.04 8.17
CA CYS A 162 17.01 -2.78 9.42
C CYS A 162 16.68 -4.27 9.23
N VAL A 163 15.69 -4.58 8.40
CA VAL A 163 15.28 -5.96 8.05
C VAL A 163 16.43 -6.75 7.42
N ASN A 164 17.31 -6.09 6.68
CA ASN A 164 18.51 -6.69 6.10
C ASN A 164 19.71 -6.77 7.06
N GLY A 165 19.51 -6.52 8.36
CA GLY A 165 20.56 -6.57 9.37
C GLY A 165 21.59 -5.44 9.26
N ILE A 166 21.30 -4.39 8.49
CA ILE A 166 22.17 -3.24 8.34
C ILE A 166 21.84 -2.21 9.41
N ARG A 167 22.84 -1.85 10.22
CA ARG A 167 22.71 -0.77 11.20
C ARG A 167 22.36 0.55 10.51
N VAL A 168 21.19 1.09 10.86
CA VAL A 168 20.74 2.40 10.42
C VAL A 168 21.50 3.49 11.18
N ASN A 169 21.91 4.56 10.48
CA ASN A 169 22.54 5.71 11.11
C ASN A 169 21.61 6.33 12.16
N ASN A 170 22.11 6.58 13.38
CA ASN A 170 21.31 7.14 14.47
C ASN A 170 20.67 8.49 14.12
N HIS A 171 21.34 9.33 13.33
CA HIS A 171 20.76 10.60 12.89
C HIS A 171 19.62 10.40 11.90
N VAL A 172 19.70 9.39 11.02
CA VAL A 172 18.62 9.02 10.11
C VAL A 172 17.41 8.57 10.92
N THR A 173 17.60 7.68 11.89
CA THR A 173 16.54 7.22 12.81
C THR A 173 15.97 8.37 13.63
N HIS A 174 16.82 9.26 14.15
CA HIS A 174 16.40 10.38 14.99
C HIS A 174 15.51 11.38 14.21
N LYS A 175 15.75 11.62 12.91
CA LYS A 175 14.82 12.43 12.10
C LYS A 175 13.42 11.80 12.02
N LEU A 176 13.33 10.48 11.91
CA LEU A 176 12.05 9.79 11.86
C LEU A 176 11.31 9.83 13.20
N ILE A 177 12.03 9.64 14.31
CA ILE A 177 11.51 9.82 15.68
C ILE A 177 10.95 11.24 15.85
N LYS A 178 11.73 12.27 15.49
CA LYS A 178 11.28 13.66 15.58
C LYS A 178 10.10 13.96 14.66
N ALA A 179 10.00 13.31 13.51
CA ALA A 179 8.83 13.48 12.64
C ALA A 179 7.55 12.91 13.28
N ALA A 180 7.63 11.77 13.97
CA ALA A 180 6.51 11.23 14.74
C ALA A 180 6.14 12.15 15.93
N GLU A 181 7.13 12.59 16.71
CA GLU A 181 6.91 13.47 17.87
C GLU A 181 6.25 14.81 17.52
N HIS A 182 6.54 15.36 16.35
CA HIS A 182 5.98 16.63 15.89
C HIS A 182 4.76 16.49 14.97
N ASP A 183 4.20 15.28 14.81
CA ASP A 183 3.05 15.03 13.92
C ASP A 183 3.29 15.47 12.46
N ASN A 184 4.51 15.24 11.96
CA ASN A 184 4.93 15.64 10.60
C ASN A 184 4.55 14.62 9.52
N PHE A 185 3.89 13.52 9.87
CA PHE A 185 3.40 12.51 8.93
C PHE A 185 2.08 12.94 8.29
N LYS A 186 2.16 14.02 7.51
CA LYS A 186 1.01 14.68 6.87
C LYS A 186 1.22 14.85 5.38
N HIS A 187 0.11 14.88 4.65
CA HIS A 187 0.01 15.31 3.27
C HIS A 187 -0.90 16.53 3.22
N GLY A 188 -0.31 17.72 3.22
CA GLY A 188 -1.01 18.97 3.47
C GLY A 188 -1.48 19.00 4.92
N ASP A 189 -2.77 19.22 5.13
CA ASP A 189 -3.37 19.24 6.47
C ASP A 189 -3.86 17.85 6.95
N VAL A 190 -3.76 16.82 6.11
CA VAL A 190 -4.30 15.49 6.40
C VAL A 190 -3.19 14.56 6.92
N GLU A 191 -3.43 13.88 8.03
CA GLU A 191 -2.52 12.86 8.55
C GLU A 191 -2.48 11.62 7.64
N SER A 192 -1.30 11.08 7.39
CA SER A 192 -1.11 9.88 6.58
C SER A 192 -0.93 8.65 7.47
N ILE A 193 -1.99 7.85 7.60
CA ILE A 193 -1.98 6.60 8.36
C ILE A 193 -0.97 5.60 7.78
N ASP A 194 -0.82 5.56 6.46
CA ASP A 194 0.20 4.77 5.77
C ASP A 194 1.61 5.14 6.22
N THR A 195 1.90 6.43 6.37
CA THR A 195 3.21 6.92 6.84
C THR A 195 3.45 6.54 8.29
N TYR A 196 2.45 6.73 9.16
CA TYR A 196 2.54 6.28 10.56
C TYR A 196 2.80 4.77 10.66
N ALA A 197 2.11 3.97 9.85
CA ALA A 197 2.24 2.51 9.86
C ALA A 197 3.66 2.06 9.48
N VAL A 198 4.19 2.54 8.35
CA VAL A 198 5.55 2.17 7.91
C VAL A 198 6.61 2.73 8.86
N ALA A 199 6.41 3.94 9.41
CA ALA A 199 7.31 4.49 10.43
C ALA A 199 7.33 3.63 11.70
N GLY A 200 6.16 3.16 12.17
CA GLY A 200 6.03 2.27 13.31
C GLY A 200 6.79 0.97 13.09
N MET A 201 6.58 0.32 11.95
CA MET A 201 7.32 -0.88 11.54
C MET A 201 8.83 -0.64 11.50
N ALA A 202 9.27 0.46 10.88
CA ALA A 202 10.69 0.79 10.76
C ALA A 202 11.38 1.02 12.12
N LEU A 203 10.76 1.84 12.98
CA LEU A 203 11.29 2.16 14.31
C LEU A 203 11.27 0.94 15.23
N GLN A 204 10.22 0.11 15.13
CA GLN A 204 10.12 -1.13 15.90
C GLN A 204 11.25 -2.10 15.52
N CYS A 205 11.52 -2.29 14.22
CA CYS A 205 12.67 -3.08 13.78
C CYS A 205 13.99 -2.55 14.36
N VAL A 206 14.21 -1.23 14.29
CA VAL A 206 15.45 -0.61 14.80
C VAL A 206 15.59 -0.81 16.31
N LYS A 207 14.49 -0.68 17.07
CA LYS A 207 14.45 -0.98 18.50
C LYS A 207 14.84 -2.44 18.78
N ASP A 208 14.22 -3.39 18.08
CA ASP A 208 14.47 -4.82 18.28
C ASP A 208 15.87 -5.26 17.86
N SER A 209 16.50 -4.55 16.94
CA SER A 209 17.90 -4.79 16.54
C SER A 209 18.93 -4.32 17.59
N GLY A 210 18.53 -3.52 18.58
CA GLY A 210 19.45 -2.88 19.53
C GLY A 210 20.35 -1.81 18.90
N SER A 211 20.09 -1.39 17.66
CA SER A 211 20.96 -0.46 16.91
C SER A 211 20.92 0.99 17.40
N TYR A 212 19.81 1.40 18.04
CA TYR A 212 19.60 2.76 18.55
C TYR A 212 19.83 2.83 20.07
N THR A 213 21.06 3.15 20.47
CA THR A 213 21.49 3.15 21.88
C THR A 213 21.45 4.52 22.55
N HIS A 214 21.08 5.58 21.83
CA HIS A 214 21.25 6.96 22.30
C HIS A 214 20.12 7.42 23.24
N ASN A 215 18.88 6.98 22.99
CA ASN A 215 17.75 7.38 23.83
C ASN A 215 16.57 6.40 23.69
N ALA A 216 16.56 5.35 24.52
CA ALA A 216 15.49 4.34 24.50
C ALA A 216 14.11 4.95 24.84
N ALA A 217 14.05 5.88 25.79
CA ALA A 217 12.80 6.53 26.19
C ALA A 217 12.17 7.34 25.05
N GLU A 218 12.98 8.02 24.24
CA GLU A 218 12.53 8.77 23.07
C GLU A 218 11.96 7.82 21.99
N MET A 219 12.64 6.70 21.73
CA MET A 219 12.15 5.66 20.83
C MET A 219 10.79 5.10 21.30
N ASP A 220 10.67 4.78 22.58
CA ASP A 220 9.44 4.25 23.17
C ASP A 220 8.28 5.25 23.10
N LEU A 221 8.56 6.54 23.32
CA LEU A 221 7.57 7.60 23.19
C LEU A 221 7.08 7.73 21.75
N ALA A 222 7.99 7.70 20.77
CA ALA A 222 7.63 7.78 19.36
C ALA A 222 6.77 6.58 18.93
N LEU A 223 7.15 5.35 19.30
CA LEU A 223 6.36 4.14 19.03
C LEU A 223 4.98 4.20 19.68
N SER A 224 4.91 4.64 20.94
CA SER A 224 3.64 4.80 21.67
C SER A 224 2.72 5.81 20.96
N LYS A 225 3.28 6.94 20.51
CA LYS A 225 2.53 7.97 19.78
C LYS A 225 2.04 7.46 18.43
N ILE A 226 2.87 6.73 17.68
CA ILE A 226 2.48 6.10 16.42
C ILE A 226 1.33 5.13 16.64
N LYS A 227 1.46 4.22 17.61
CA LYS A 227 0.38 3.27 17.96
C LYS A 227 -0.92 3.98 18.32
N GLN A 228 -0.84 5.05 19.11
CA GLN A 228 -2.01 5.87 19.45
C GLN A 228 -2.67 6.48 18.21
N LYS A 229 -1.88 7.03 17.28
CA LYS A 229 -2.39 7.63 16.03
C LYS A 229 -3.08 6.62 15.14
N LEU A 230 -2.50 5.43 14.98
CA LEU A 230 -3.11 4.34 14.22
C LEU A 230 -4.47 3.95 14.82
N LEU A 231 -4.53 3.68 16.13
CA LEU A 231 -5.77 3.28 16.80
C LEU A 231 -6.83 4.38 16.80
N ALA A 232 -6.43 5.65 16.97
CA ALA A 232 -7.33 6.79 16.95
C ALA A 232 -7.91 7.08 15.56
N SER A 233 -7.25 6.61 14.50
CA SER A 233 -7.73 6.75 13.11
C SER A 233 -8.82 5.74 12.73
N ARG A 234 -9.20 4.83 13.64
CA ARG A 234 -10.24 3.83 13.39
C ARG A 234 -11.61 4.49 13.25
N ARG A 235 -12.22 4.28 12.09
CA ARG A 235 -13.57 4.69 11.72
C ARG A 235 -14.63 3.79 12.35
N THR A 236 -15.88 4.21 12.27
CA THR A 236 -17.04 3.45 12.73
C THR A 236 -17.26 2.15 11.97
N ASP A 237 -16.81 2.08 10.72
CA ASP A 237 -16.82 0.86 9.89
C ASP A 237 -15.65 -0.10 10.17
N GLY A 238 -14.77 0.25 11.12
CA GLY A 238 -13.63 -0.57 11.54
C GLY A 238 -12.32 -0.31 10.79
N HIS A 239 -12.32 0.44 9.70
CA HIS A 239 -11.09 0.76 8.95
C HIS A 239 -10.25 1.82 9.68
N MET A 240 -8.92 1.71 9.62
CA MET A 240 -7.99 2.71 10.15
C MET A 240 -7.54 3.64 9.03
N GLY A 241 -7.93 4.91 9.12
CA GLY A 241 -7.81 5.87 8.03
C GLY A 241 -8.86 5.62 6.94
N ASN A 242 -8.56 4.72 6.00
CA ASN A 242 -9.48 4.26 4.95
C ASN A 242 -9.25 2.77 4.64
N GLU A 243 -9.99 2.26 3.66
CA GLU A 243 -9.97 0.88 3.20
C GLU A 243 -8.57 0.42 2.81
N PHE A 244 -7.78 1.30 2.18
CA PHE A 244 -6.46 1.02 1.62
C PHE A 244 -5.31 1.20 2.62
N SER A 245 -5.47 2.06 3.63
CA SER A 245 -4.47 2.26 4.70
C SER A 245 -4.55 1.19 5.80
N THR A 246 -5.70 0.54 5.94
CA THR A 246 -5.98 -0.38 7.06
C THR A 246 -5.02 -1.57 7.08
N GLY A 247 -4.65 -2.11 5.90
CA GLY A 247 -3.68 -3.20 5.78
C GLY A 247 -2.36 -2.88 6.47
N LEU A 248 -1.70 -1.80 6.06
CA LEU A 248 -0.44 -1.36 6.66
C LEU A 248 -0.58 -1.02 8.16
N ALA A 249 -1.68 -0.38 8.56
CA ALA A 249 -1.93 -0.05 9.96
C ALA A 249 -1.98 -1.32 10.84
N VAL A 250 -2.67 -2.37 10.38
CA VAL A 250 -2.70 -3.66 11.09
C VAL A 250 -1.33 -4.34 11.09
N GLN A 251 -0.59 -4.33 9.97
CA GLN A 251 0.79 -4.84 9.94
C GLN A 251 1.68 -4.15 10.99
N ALA A 252 1.54 -2.83 11.12
CA ALA A 252 2.30 -2.06 12.10
C ALA A 252 1.91 -2.39 13.55
N LEU A 253 0.62 -2.57 13.84
CA LEU A 253 0.16 -2.97 15.17
C LEU A 253 0.69 -4.36 15.55
N ILE A 254 0.68 -5.32 14.60
CA ILE A 254 1.26 -6.66 14.79
C ILE A 254 2.76 -6.55 15.06
N ALA A 255 3.48 -5.80 14.23
CA ALA A 255 4.93 -5.58 14.38
C ALA A 255 5.30 -4.97 15.75
N MET A 256 4.49 -4.04 16.25
CA MET A 256 4.68 -3.38 17.56
C MET A 256 4.16 -4.21 18.75
N GLY A 257 3.80 -5.49 18.54
CA GLY A 257 3.37 -6.40 19.61
C GLY A 257 2.02 -6.03 20.23
N SER A 258 1.10 -5.49 19.44
CA SER A 258 -0.27 -5.20 19.89
C SER A 258 -1.09 -6.48 20.06
N GLU A 259 -1.99 -6.48 21.03
CA GLU A 259 -2.90 -7.60 21.26
C GLU A 259 -3.92 -7.71 20.12
N GLU A 260 -4.37 -8.93 19.79
CA GLU A 260 -5.32 -9.16 18.68
C GLU A 260 -6.64 -8.38 18.86
N SER A 261 -7.06 -8.15 20.10
CA SER A 261 -8.24 -7.34 20.42
C SER A 261 -8.14 -5.87 19.96
N GLU A 262 -6.93 -5.34 19.76
CA GLU A 262 -6.71 -3.97 19.31
C GLU A 262 -7.01 -3.79 17.82
N TYR A 263 -6.85 -4.84 17.00
CA TYR A 263 -6.99 -4.79 15.54
C TYR A 263 -7.99 -5.79 14.94
N SER A 264 -8.63 -6.66 15.73
CA SER A 264 -9.59 -7.67 15.25
C SER A 264 -10.79 -7.07 14.49
N ILE A 265 -11.29 -5.92 14.93
CA ILE A 265 -12.36 -5.19 14.22
C ILE A 265 -11.89 -4.76 12.82
N SER A 266 -10.67 -4.25 12.72
CA SER A 266 -10.08 -3.82 11.44
C SER A 266 -9.77 -5.00 10.52
N MET A 267 -9.41 -6.16 11.08
CA MET A 267 -9.30 -7.41 10.31
C MET A 267 -10.63 -7.80 9.66
N GLU A 268 -11.75 -7.71 10.39
CA GLU A 268 -13.05 -8.04 9.82
C GLU A 268 -13.52 -7.01 8.79
N ALA A 269 -13.23 -5.73 9.02
CA ALA A 269 -13.47 -4.67 8.06
C ALA A 269 -12.75 -4.93 6.72
N MET A 270 -11.46 -5.30 6.78
CA MET A 270 -10.69 -5.70 5.59
C MET A 270 -11.25 -6.94 4.90
N ARG A 271 -11.67 -7.97 5.65
CA ARG A 271 -12.30 -9.17 5.05
C ARG A 271 -13.58 -8.82 4.31
N THR A 272 -14.39 -7.94 4.90
CA THR A 272 -15.63 -7.44 4.28
C THR A 272 -15.32 -6.65 3.01
N ALA A 273 -14.36 -5.73 3.04
CA ALA A 273 -13.92 -4.96 1.88
C ALA A 273 -13.37 -5.88 0.76
N ALA A 274 -12.58 -6.89 1.13
CA ALA A 274 -12.06 -7.89 0.19
C ALA A 274 -13.17 -8.71 -0.48
N ARG A 275 -14.17 -9.19 0.29
CA ARG A 275 -15.35 -9.88 -0.25
C ARG A 275 -16.17 -9.01 -1.20
N ASN A 276 -16.18 -7.69 -0.96
CA ASN A 276 -16.84 -6.70 -1.82
C ASN A 276 -15.96 -6.22 -2.99
N ASN A 277 -14.82 -6.86 -3.25
CA ASN A 277 -13.90 -6.53 -4.33
C ASN A 277 -13.39 -5.07 -4.29
N ILE A 278 -13.26 -4.48 -3.10
CA ILE A 278 -12.66 -3.14 -2.92
C ILE A 278 -11.18 -3.16 -3.30
N TYR A 279 -10.47 -4.23 -2.95
CA TYR A 279 -9.05 -4.41 -3.28
C TYR A 279 -8.85 -5.02 -4.67
N HIS A 280 -9.38 -4.38 -5.72
CA HIS A 280 -9.21 -4.89 -7.08
C HIS A 280 -7.85 -4.48 -7.70
N ASN A 281 -7.23 -3.41 -7.20
CA ASN A 281 -5.85 -3.05 -7.56
C ASN A 281 -4.85 -4.04 -6.91
N PRO A 282 -3.95 -4.69 -7.68
CA PRO A 282 -2.97 -5.64 -7.14
C PRO A 282 -2.04 -5.05 -6.07
N MET A 283 -1.71 -3.76 -6.17
CA MET A 283 -0.92 -3.06 -5.15
C MET A 283 -1.69 -2.98 -3.82
N ALA A 284 -3.01 -2.72 -3.86
CA ALA A 284 -3.85 -2.71 -2.67
C ALA A 284 -3.89 -4.09 -2.01
N ILE A 285 -4.06 -5.17 -2.80
CA ILE A 285 -3.98 -6.54 -2.28
C ILE A 285 -2.61 -6.78 -1.63
N SER A 286 -1.52 -6.34 -2.25
CA SER A 286 -0.16 -6.55 -1.72
C SER A 286 0.09 -5.90 -0.35
N GLN A 287 -0.65 -4.86 0.01
CA GLN A 287 -0.54 -4.20 1.31
C GLN A 287 -1.53 -4.72 2.35
N THR A 288 -2.64 -5.31 1.91
CA THR A 288 -3.68 -5.88 2.78
C THR A 288 -3.43 -7.34 3.12
N LEU A 289 -2.96 -8.14 2.15
CA LEU A 289 -2.83 -9.59 2.28
C LEU A 289 -1.92 -10.02 3.44
N PRO A 290 -0.72 -9.44 3.66
CA PRO A 290 0.11 -9.80 4.80
C PRO A 290 -0.62 -9.64 6.14
N ALA A 291 -1.35 -8.52 6.33
CA ALA A 291 -2.11 -8.29 7.56
C ALA A 291 -3.20 -9.34 7.77
N LEU A 292 -3.96 -9.68 6.71
CA LEU A 292 -5.00 -10.71 6.78
C LEU A 292 -4.45 -12.10 7.15
N GLN A 293 -3.17 -12.35 6.85
CA GLN A 293 -2.42 -13.55 7.24
C GLN A 293 -1.63 -13.36 8.55
N LYS A 294 -1.92 -12.31 9.32
CA LYS A 294 -1.24 -11.94 10.58
C LYS A 294 0.28 -11.77 10.43
N GLN A 295 0.72 -11.30 9.26
CA GLN A 295 2.10 -10.98 8.95
C GLN A 295 2.31 -9.47 8.74
N SER A 296 3.57 -9.07 8.79
CA SER A 296 4.04 -7.71 8.55
C SER A 296 5.32 -7.74 7.73
N TYR A 297 5.73 -6.60 7.18
CA TYR A 297 7.03 -6.47 6.53
C TYR A 297 8.23 -6.78 7.44
N LEU A 298 8.08 -6.76 8.78
CA LEU A 298 9.17 -7.16 9.69
C LEU A 298 9.45 -8.66 9.63
N ASN A 299 8.45 -9.48 9.29
CA ASN A 299 8.61 -10.94 9.19
C ASN A 299 9.60 -11.35 8.08
N VAL A 300 9.93 -10.44 7.15
CA VAL A 300 10.99 -10.64 6.14
C VAL A 300 12.37 -10.84 6.78
N LYS A 301 12.61 -10.28 7.98
CA LYS A 301 13.90 -10.37 8.68
C LYS A 301 14.29 -11.83 8.95
N ASP A 302 13.31 -12.61 9.37
CA ASP A 302 13.47 -13.99 9.83
C ASP A 302 12.97 -15.02 8.79
N LYS A 303 12.80 -14.60 7.52
CA LYS A 303 12.37 -15.48 6.44
C LYS A 303 13.52 -16.41 6.01
N GLU A 304 13.25 -17.72 6.02
CA GLU A 304 14.23 -18.78 5.71
C GLU A 304 13.99 -19.49 4.36
N CYS A 305 12.82 -19.35 3.75
CA CYS A 305 12.44 -19.99 2.47
C CYS A 305 12.64 -21.52 2.45
N LEU A 306 12.28 -22.19 3.56
CA LEU A 306 12.38 -23.64 3.71
C LEU A 306 10.99 -24.27 3.84
N ASN A 307 10.80 -25.44 3.23
CA ASN A 307 9.56 -26.24 3.35
C ASN A 307 8.27 -25.46 3.04
N GLU A 308 8.32 -24.60 2.03
CA GLU A 308 7.19 -23.74 1.65
C GLU A 308 6.09 -24.52 0.90
N ASP A 309 4.83 -24.18 1.21
CA ASP A 309 3.67 -24.77 0.56
C ASP A 309 3.52 -24.25 -0.88
N ASN A 310 3.93 -25.07 -1.84
CA ASN A 310 3.90 -24.77 -3.26
C ASN A 310 2.66 -25.35 -3.97
N THR A 311 1.49 -25.24 -3.35
CA THR A 311 0.22 -25.77 -3.88
C THR A 311 -0.68 -24.72 -4.54
N LEU A 312 -0.27 -23.45 -4.63
CA LEU A 312 -1.09 -22.40 -5.24
C LEU A 312 -1.16 -22.58 -6.76
N VAL A 313 -2.30 -23.08 -7.24
CA VAL A 313 -2.59 -23.26 -8.66
C VAL A 313 -3.66 -22.27 -9.11
N LEU A 314 -3.45 -21.64 -10.27
CA LEU A 314 -4.44 -20.77 -10.89
C LEU A 314 -5.49 -21.60 -11.63
N ASP A 315 -6.76 -21.31 -11.36
CA ASP A 315 -7.84 -21.88 -12.17
C ASP A 315 -7.82 -21.23 -13.57
N PRO A 316 -8.22 -21.96 -14.63
CA PRO A 316 -8.32 -21.43 -15.98
C PRO A 316 -9.16 -20.15 -16.02
N THR A 317 -8.72 -19.17 -16.81
CA THR A 317 -9.46 -17.93 -17.01
C THR A 317 -10.68 -18.22 -17.89
N ASP A 318 -11.87 -17.82 -17.43
CA ASP A 318 -13.04 -17.81 -18.31
C ASP A 318 -12.82 -16.78 -19.44
N PRO A 319 -13.00 -17.16 -20.72
CA PRO A 319 -12.70 -16.29 -21.86
C PRO A 319 -13.67 -15.10 -22.00
N VAL A 320 -14.70 -15.00 -21.16
CA VAL A 320 -15.73 -13.97 -21.24
C VAL A 320 -15.41 -12.85 -20.26
N GLY A 321 -14.70 -11.83 -20.75
CA GLY A 321 -14.63 -10.55 -20.07
C GLY A 321 -16.02 -9.90 -20.00
N PRO A 322 -16.30 -9.06 -18.99
CA PRO A 322 -17.57 -8.34 -18.92
C PRO A 322 -17.75 -7.50 -20.18
N LEU A 323 -18.88 -7.70 -20.87
CA LEU A 323 -19.24 -6.90 -22.02
C LEU A 323 -19.37 -5.42 -21.58
N PRO A 324 -18.84 -4.46 -22.36
CA PRO A 324 -19.04 -3.06 -22.09
C PRO A 324 -20.54 -2.76 -21.95
N SER A 325 -20.91 -1.98 -20.95
CA SER A 325 -22.30 -1.57 -20.80
C SER A 325 -22.73 -0.76 -22.02
N GLU A 326 -23.88 -1.11 -22.61
CA GLU A 326 -24.48 -0.30 -23.68
C GLU A 326 -24.98 1.06 -23.17
N THR A 327 -25.26 1.14 -21.86
CA THR A 327 -25.71 2.37 -21.21
C THR A 327 -24.54 3.34 -21.06
N LYS A 328 -24.71 4.56 -21.59
CA LYS A 328 -23.77 5.65 -21.40
C LYS A 328 -24.18 6.59 -20.28
N VAL A 329 -23.20 7.18 -19.61
CA VAL A 329 -23.36 8.19 -18.57
C VAL A 329 -22.54 9.43 -18.93
N VAL A 330 -23.12 10.61 -18.66
CA VAL A 330 -22.49 11.91 -18.92
C VAL A 330 -21.58 12.26 -17.75
N VAL A 331 -20.32 12.56 -18.04
CA VAL A 331 -19.35 13.01 -17.04
C VAL A 331 -18.92 14.43 -17.35
N MET A 332 -19.02 15.31 -16.35
CA MET A 332 -18.39 16.62 -16.40
C MET A 332 -17.00 16.53 -15.77
N VAL A 333 -15.95 16.84 -16.51
CA VAL A 333 -14.59 16.92 -16.00
C VAL A 333 -14.22 18.39 -15.83
N GLU A 334 -14.09 18.83 -14.59
CA GLU A 334 -13.62 20.17 -14.23
C GLU A 334 -12.12 20.13 -13.92
N VAL A 335 -11.31 20.82 -14.70
CA VAL A 335 -9.87 20.97 -14.46
C VAL A 335 -9.63 22.32 -13.80
N VAL A 336 -9.05 22.32 -12.60
CA VAL A 336 -8.69 23.52 -11.84
C VAL A 336 -7.17 23.64 -11.76
N MET A 337 -6.63 24.65 -12.44
CA MET A 337 -5.19 24.92 -12.51
C MET A 337 -4.67 25.55 -11.20
N SER A 338 -3.36 25.58 -10.98
CA SER A 338 -2.78 26.17 -9.76
C SER A 338 -3.06 27.68 -9.62
N SER A 339 -3.35 28.38 -10.72
CA SER A 339 -3.79 29.78 -10.72
C SER A 339 -5.23 29.99 -10.24
N GLY A 340 -6.01 28.92 -10.07
CA GLY A 340 -7.45 28.95 -9.82
C GLY A 340 -8.30 29.07 -11.10
N ALA A 341 -7.68 29.15 -12.28
CA ALA A 341 -8.40 29.06 -13.54
C ALA A 341 -9.05 27.67 -13.68
N ALA A 342 -10.32 27.64 -14.08
CA ALA A 342 -11.08 26.40 -14.25
C ALA A 342 -11.58 26.25 -15.69
N ALA A 343 -11.53 25.02 -16.20
CA ALA A 343 -12.11 24.63 -17.49
C ALA A 343 -12.97 23.40 -17.29
N ALA A 344 -14.14 23.36 -17.94
CA ALA A 344 -15.07 22.25 -17.85
C ALA A 344 -15.23 21.56 -19.20
N TYR A 345 -15.22 20.24 -19.17
CA TYR A 345 -15.32 19.37 -20.33
C TYR A 345 -16.42 18.34 -20.11
N TYR A 346 -17.02 17.84 -21.19
CA TYR A 346 -18.11 16.87 -21.13
C TYR A 346 -17.81 15.65 -21.98
N VAL A 347 -18.04 14.47 -21.44
CA VAL A 347 -17.83 13.22 -22.17
C VAL A 347 -18.89 12.18 -21.81
N ASP A 348 -19.46 11.53 -22.83
CA ASP A 348 -20.30 10.34 -22.65
C ASP A 348 -19.43 9.09 -22.64
N VAL A 349 -19.49 8.32 -21.54
CA VAL A 349 -18.75 7.07 -21.37
C VAL A 349 -19.68 5.90 -21.06
N PRO A 350 -19.36 4.67 -21.48
CA PRO A 350 -20.06 3.48 -21.01
C PRO A 350 -20.07 3.41 -19.47
N LYS A 351 -21.20 3.03 -18.88
CA LYS A 351 -21.30 2.81 -17.45
C LYS A 351 -20.30 1.74 -17.01
N GLY A 352 -19.56 2.01 -15.94
CA GLY A 352 -18.50 1.15 -15.42
C GLY A 352 -17.11 1.42 -16.02
N SER A 353 -16.97 2.38 -16.93
CA SER A 353 -15.65 2.83 -17.40
C SER A 353 -14.84 3.41 -16.23
N SER A 354 -13.53 3.21 -16.27
CA SER A 354 -12.59 3.90 -15.40
C SER A 354 -12.53 5.40 -15.70
N LEU A 355 -12.08 6.20 -14.74
CA LEU A 355 -11.77 7.60 -14.99
C LEU A 355 -10.71 7.76 -16.10
N LEU A 356 -9.71 6.88 -16.17
CA LEU A 356 -8.70 6.92 -17.22
C LEU A 356 -9.33 6.76 -18.61
N GLU A 357 -10.22 5.79 -18.80
CA GLU A 357 -10.93 5.60 -20.07
C GLU A 357 -11.77 6.84 -20.45
N ALA A 358 -12.35 7.52 -19.45
CA ALA A 358 -13.06 8.78 -19.67
C ALA A 358 -12.11 9.90 -20.12
N LEU A 359 -10.92 10.03 -19.51
CA LEU A 359 -9.92 11.02 -19.91
C LEU A 359 -9.33 10.72 -21.29
N ASP A 360 -9.05 9.45 -21.60
CA ASP A 360 -8.60 9.00 -22.93
C ASP A 360 -9.64 9.31 -24.01
N LEU A 361 -10.93 9.08 -23.72
CA LEU A 361 -12.00 9.40 -24.65
C LEU A 361 -12.16 10.91 -24.83
N LEU A 362 -12.02 11.68 -23.75
CA LEU A 362 -12.10 13.13 -23.78
C LEU A 362 -10.96 13.74 -24.59
N GLN A 363 -9.71 13.32 -24.37
CA GLN A 363 -8.54 13.80 -25.13
C GLN A 363 -8.65 13.53 -26.63
N LYS A 364 -9.34 12.44 -27.04
CA LYS A 364 -9.59 12.14 -28.46
C LYS A 364 -10.68 13.01 -29.08
N LYS A 365 -11.64 13.49 -28.28
CA LYS A 365 -12.83 14.22 -28.76
C LYS A 365 -12.69 15.73 -28.66
N ASP A 366 -11.96 16.21 -27.65
CA ASP A 366 -11.80 17.63 -27.37
C ASP A 366 -10.32 18.01 -27.46
N VAL A 367 -9.99 18.79 -28.49
CA VAL A 367 -8.62 19.29 -28.73
C VAL A 367 -8.12 20.21 -27.63
N GLY A 368 -9.02 20.77 -26.82
CA GLY A 368 -8.70 21.62 -25.68
C GLY A 368 -8.42 20.86 -24.40
N PHE A 369 -8.58 19.53 -24.37
CA PHE A 369 -8.25 18.68 -23.23
C PHE A 369 -7.03 17.82 -23.54
N THR A 370 -5.99 17.93 -22.72
CA THR A 370 -4.80 17.08 -22.81
C THR A 370 -4.39 16.60 -21.43
N PHE A 371 -3.89 15.38 -21.33
CA PHE A 371 -3.27 14.90 -20.11
C PHE A 371 -2.11 13.96 -20.41
N GLU A 372 -1.21 13.83 -19.44
CA GLU A 372 -0.12 12.85 -19.45
C GLU A 372 -0.08 12.09 -18.12
N LYS A 373 0.53 10.90 -18.17
CA LYS A 373 0.66 10.00 -17.04
C LYS A 373 2.09 9.51 -16.88
N GLU A 374 2.46 9.23 -15.65
CA GLU A 374 3.70 8.55 -15.28
C GLU A 374 3.36 7.15 -14.74
N SER A 375 4.26 6.19 -14.95
CA SER A 375 4.09 4.84 -14.39
C SER A 375 4.40 4.85 -12.89
N SER A 376 3.60 4.15 -12.10
CA SER A 376 3.85 3.95 -10.67
C SER A 376 3.50 2.52 -10.24
N LEU A 377 3.91 2.12 -9.03
CA LEU A 377 3.54 0.82 -8.46
C LEU A 377 2.02 0.65 -8.26
N TRP A 378 1.28 1.76 -8.15
CA TRP A 378 -0.18 1.77 -8.03
C TRP A 378 -0.91 1.85 -9.38
N GLY A 379 -0.16 1.88 -10.50
CA GLY A 379 -0.71 2.13 -11.83
C GLY A 379 -0.39 3.54 -12.33
N PRO A 380 -1.10 4.04 -13.36
CA PRO A 380 -0.80 5.32 -13.98
C PRO A 380 -1.13 6.49 -13.05
N TYR A 381 -0.11 7.31 -12.77
CA TYR A 381 -0.20 8.52 -11.98
C TYR A 381 -0.38 9.73 -12.89
N LEU A 382 -1.42 10.53 -12.64
CA LEU A 382 -1.70 11.71 -13.44
C LEU A 382 -0.65 12.80 -13.17
N SER A 383 0.18 13.14 -14.17
CA SER A 383 1.33 14.03 -14.00
C SER A 383 1.16 15.39 -14.68
N MET A 384 0.40 15.45 -15.78
CA MET A 384 0.13 16.69 -16.51
C MET A 384 -1.34 16.75 -16.95
N VAL A 385 -1.95 17.93 -16.85
CA VAL A 385 -3.27 18.22 -17.42
C VAL A 385 -3.24 19.62 -18.03
N ASN A 386 -3.76 19.75 -19.26
CA ASN A 386 -3.79 21.00 -20.03
C ASN A 386 -2.45 21.74 -20.09
N GLY A 387 -1.36 21.00 -20.25
CA GLY A 387 0.00 21.53 -20.32
C GLY A 387 0.61 21.96 -18.98
N GLU A 388 -0.16 21.92 -17.88
CA GLU A 388 0.39 22.19 -16.54
C GLU A 388 0.82 20.90 -15.87
N GLN A 389 2.04 20.92 -15.36
CA GLN A 389 2.60 19.76 -14.68
C GLN A 389 2.50 19.88 -13.17
N ALA A 390 2.19 18.75 -12.52
CA ALA A 390 2.19 18.61 -11.08
C ALA A 390 3.18 17.51 -10.70
N ARG A 391 4.25 17.87 -9.99
CA ARG A 391 5.30 16.96 -9.56
C ARG A 391 5.58 17.10 -8.08
N GLN A 392 6.01 16.00 -7.49
CA GLN A 392 6.43 15.93 -6.08
C GLN A 392 7.56 16.93 -5.75
N SER A 393 8.50 17.17 -6.68
CA SER A 393 9.58 18.16 -6.51
C SER A 393 9.05 19.57 -6.21
N ASP A 394 7.91 19.90 -6.80
CA ASP A 394 7.27 21.20 -6.70
C ASP A 394 6.20 21.25 -5.61
N ARG A 395 6.05 20.15 -4.84
CA ARG A 395 4.95 19.93 -3.89
C ARG A 395 3.56 19.99 -4.50
N ARG A 396 3.43 19.67 -5.79
CA ARG A 396 2.17 19.75 -6.52
C ARG A 396 1.71 18.38 -6.97
N TYR A 397 0.42 18.15 -6.92
CA TYR A 397 -0.22 16.95 -7.46
C TYR A 397 -1.60 17.29 -8.01
N TRP A 398 -2.12 16.42 -8.86
CA TRP A 398 -3.50 16.48 -9.31
C TRP A 398 -4.41 15.77 -8.31
N HIS A 399 -5.10 16.55 -7.48
CA HIS A 399 -6.13 16.06 -6.57
C HIS A 399 -7.38 15.70 -7.35
N LEU A 400 -7.93 14.51 -7.10
CA LEU A 400 -9.11 13.98 -7.78
C LEU A 400 -10.28 13.91 -6.81
N SER A 401 -11.43 14.43 -7.22
CA SER A 401 -12.68 14.30 -6.47
C SER A 401 -13.86 14.02 -7.39
N SER A 402 -14.89 13.36 -6.85
CA SER A 402 -16.18 13.15 -7.50
C SER A 402 -17.27 13.83 -6.67
N ASP A 403 -18.03 14.72 -7.30
CA ASP A 403 -19.09 15.53 -6.67
C ASP A 403 -18.65 16.18 -5.35
N GLY A 404 -17.43 16.73 -5.35
CA GLY A 404 -16.81 17.39 -4.19
C GLY A 404 -16.20 16.45 -3.15
N THR A 405 -16.31 15.13 -3.30
CA THR A 405 -15.70 14.15 -2.39
C THR A 405 -14.39 13.62 -2.96
N SER A 406 -13.30 13.72 -2.20
CA SER A 406 -11.99 13.19 -2.61
C SER A 406 -12.07 11.72 -2.97
N LEU A 407 -11.45 11.34 -4.08
CA LEU A 407 -11.34 9.94 -4.47
C LEU A 407 -10.34 9.21 -3.56
N THR A 408 -10.65 7.95 -3.27
CA THR A 408 -9.76 7.02 -2.57
C THR A 408 -8.99 6.11 -3.53
N GLU A 409 -9.25 6.21 -4.83
CA GLU A 409 -8.70 5.36 -5.88
C GLU A 409 -8.09 6.21 -7.01
N GLY A 410 -7.16 5.60 -7.76
CA GLY A 410 -6.52 6.23 -8.92
C GLY A 410 -7.39 6.24 -10.18
N VAL A 411 -6.89 6.90 -11.23
CA VAL A 411 -7.64 7.09 -12.48
C VAL A 411 -8.02 5.77 -13.18
N SER A 412 -7.18 4.74 -13.11
CA SER A 412 -7.47 3.42 -13.69
C SER A 412 -8.49 2.61 -12.90
N ASP A 413 -8.58 2.88 -11.61
CA ASP A 413 -9.27 2.05 -10.64
C ASP A 413 -10.70 2.52 -10.41
N PHE A 414 -10.86 3.84 -10.22
CA PHE A 414 -12.15 4.45 -9.95
C PHE A 414 -13.13 4.27 -11.12
N LYS A 415 -14.30 3.67 -10.85
CA LYS A 415 -15.32 3.36 -11.86
C LYS A 415 -16.47 4.36 -11.84
N ILE A 416 -16.84 4.86 -13.02
CA ILE A 416 -17.93 5.81 -13.23
C ILE A 416 -19.25 5.04 -13.36
N GLN A 417 -20.13 5.21 -12.38
CA GLN A 417 -21.40 4.46 -12.32
C GLN A 417 -22.63 5.26 -12.74
N ALA A 418 -22.55 6.59 -12.63
CA ALA A 418 -23.64 7.51 -12.88
C ALA A 418 -23.11 8.83 -13.46
N ALA A 419 -24.01 9.72 -13.84
CA ALA A 419 -23.64 11.08 -14.18
C ALA A 419 -23.11 11.79 -12.93
N GLN A 420 -21.93 12.39 -13.05
CA GLN A 420 -21.21 12.99 -11.93
C GLN A 420 -20.20 14.03 -12.43
N THR A 421 -19.74 14.86 -11.50
CA THR A 421 -18.67 15.83 -11.71
C THR A 421 -17.36 15.29 -11.19
N ILE A 422 -16.36 15.15 -12.05
CA ILE A 422 -14.99 14.85 -11.66
C ILE A 422 -14.19 16.15 -11.66
N THR A 423 -13.68 16.54 -10.50
CA THR A 423 -12.77 17.67 -10.39
C THR A 423 -11.33 17.18 -10.31
N ILE A 424 -10.48 17.72 -11.19
CA ILE A 424 -9.04 17.47 -11.27
C ILE A 424 -8.32 18.78 -10.94
N LYS A 425 -7.84 18.90 -9.71
CA LYS A 425 -7.32 20.17 -9.17
C LYS A 425 -5.83 20.11 -8.88
N ASN A 426 -5.05 21.00 -9.47
CA ASN A 426 -3.65 21.14 -9.12
C ASN A 426 -3.53 21.72 -7.71
N THR A 427 -3.03 20.91 -6.78
CA THR A 427 -3.03 21.17 -5.35
C THR A 427 -1.61 21.13 -4.81
N THR A 428 -1.28 22.04 -3.90
CA THR A 428 -0.02 22.03 -3.14
C THR A 428 -0.22 21.39 -1.77
N TYR A 429 0.83 20.76 -1.23
CA TYR A 429 0.82 20.14 0.11
C TYR A 429 2.12 20.36 0.86
#